data_AF-A0A938ABJ4-F1
#
_entry.id   AF-A0A938ABJ4-F1
#
_cell.length_a   1.000
_cell.length_b   1.000
_cell.length_c   1.000
_cell.angle_alpha   90.00
_cell.angle_beta   90.00
_cell.angle_gamma   90.00
#
_symmetry.space_group_name_H-M   'P 1'
#
loop_
_entity.id
_entity.type
_entity.pdbx_description
1 polymer ?
#
loop_
_entity_poly.entity_id
_entity_poly.type
_entity_poly.pdbx_seq_one_letter_code
_entity_poly.pdbx_strand_id
1 'polypeptide(L)'
;MARLAFLLIALIGLCATTAGAQTETRVALVIGNGAYQHTDPLRNPVNDARAMAKALREAGFEVIARENLTRRAFVEALHEFSGKVPPGGVGLFYYAGHGIQVRGVNHLVPVDATLANERDVKYETVDLNDVLNGLDEARARLSLVILDACRDNPFGRRFRSTSRGLAQTDAPRGTVIAYATAPGDTASDGDGVNGLYTTELLKAMAEPGLKLEEVFKRTIDGVARASGNKQTPWVSSSFRGDFFFNTAAAPPPAAAMPAPPGVDAVEQTAWTTIANSTNPAMFELFLQRFPNGAYADFARARLEELKAAAAREDKRRAVDAGPAIRAADDEKKSADAIEAALKLADIDRKRIQVALTARGFDTLGTDGAFGPRTRLMITNWRKSRNEPATGFLTATQAALLSQEGQSAQAKL
;
A
#
# COMPACT_ATOMS: atom_id res chain seq x y z
N MET A 1 -46.27 42.65 -58.01
CA MET A 1 -45.59 43.42 -56.96
C MET A 1 -45.56 42.58 -55.68
N ALA A 2 -45.09 41.33 -55.68
CA ALA A 2 -43.70 40.88 -55.64
C ALA A 2 -42.87 41.51 -54.49
N ARG A 3 -42.66 40.69 -53.43
CA ARG A 3 -41.45 40.55 -52.60
C ARG A 3 -41.02 41.72 -51.70
N LEU A 4 -41.25 41.59 -50.39
CA LEU A 4 -40.48 42.05 -49.20
C LEU A 4 -41.50 42.18 -48.05
N ALA A 5 -41.36 41.65 -46.84
CA ALA A 5 -40.20 41.21 -46.11
C ALA A 5 -40.62 40.08 -45.15
N PHE A 6 -40.31 38.85 -45.53
CA PHE A 6 -40.29 37.69 -44.65
C PHE A 6 -38.88 37.63 -44.05
N LEU A 7 -38.58 38.42 -43.02
CA LEU A 7 -37.31 38.34 -42.27
C LEU A 7 -37.37 39.17 -40.98
N LEU A 8 -38.18 38.71 -40.03
CA LEU A 8 -38.11 39.16 -38.63
C LEU A 8 -38.37 37.98 -37.68
N ILE A 9 -37.77 36.83 -37.99
CA ILE A 9 -37.66 35.68 -37.08
C ILE A 9 -36.24 35.14 -37.25
N ALA A 10 -35.26 35.70 -36.53
CA ALA A 10 -33.98 35.08 -36.18
C ALA A 10 -33.00 36.12 -35.59
N LEU A 11 -33.28 36.64 -34.39
CA LEU A 11 -32.20 37.16 -33.54
C LEU A 11 -32.59 37.19 -32.06
N ILE A 12 -33.19 36.11 -31.55
CA ILE A 12 -33.04 35.81 -30.12
C ILE A 12 -31.67 35.16 -30.01
N GLY A 13 -30.68 36.02 -29.78
CA GLY A 13 -29.30 35.62 -29.54
C GLY A 13 -29.26 34.59 -28.42
N LEU A 14 -28.85 33.39 -28.80
CA LEU A 14 -28.50 32.29 -27.93
C LEU A 14 -27.36 32.77 -27.02
N CYS A 15 -27.71 33.36 -25.87
CA CYS A 15 -26.80 33.42 -24.72
C CYS A 15 -26.61 31.97 -24.26
N ALA A 16 -25.71 31.26 -24.94
CA ALA A 16 -25.08 30.09 -24.38
C ALA A 16 -24.30 30.57 -23.16
N THR A 17 -24.93 30.53 -21.99
CA THR A 17 -24.21 30.54 -20.73
C THR A 17 -23.34 29.30 -20.73
N THR A 18 -22.09 29.45 -21.15
CA THR A 18 -21.03 28.52 -20.78
C THR A 18 -20.92 28.64 -19.27
N ALA A 19 -21.72 27.84 -18.56
CA ALA A 19 -21.45 27.51 -17.17
C ALA A 19 -20.07 26.87 -17.18
N GLY A 20 -19.04 27.69 -16.93
CA GLY A 20 -17.70 27.19 -16.68
C GLY A 20 -17.87 26.16 -15.58
N ALA A 21 -17.53 24.90 -15.88
CA ALA A 21 -17.41 23.89 -14.85
C ALA A 21 -16.44 24.46 -13.82
N GLN A 22 -16.98 24.93 -12.68
CA GLN A 22 -16.14 25.40 -11.59
C GLN A 22 -15.25 24.22 -11.25
N THR A 23 -13.97 24.35 -11.57
CA THR A 23 -12.96 23.34 -11.29
C THR A 23 -12.89 23.30 -9.77
N GLU A 24 -13.46 22.25 -9.19
CA GLU A 24 -13.45 22.03 -7.75
C GLU A 24 -12.00 22.15 -7.26
N THR A 25 -11.74 23.12 -6.38
CA THR A 25 -10.40 23.30 -5.86
C THR A 25 -10.12 22.24 -4.81
N ARG A 26 -9.07 21.46 -5.06
CA ARG A 26 -8.67 20.30 -4.27
C ARG A 26 -7.26 20.54 -3.76
N VAL A 27 -7.05 20.55 -2.44
CA VAL A 27 -5.74 20.72 -1.83
C VAL A 27 -5.46 19.53 -0.94
N ALA A 28 -4.24 18.99 -1.01
CA ALA A 28 -3.82 17.89 -0.16
C ALA A 28 -2.51 18.20 0.58
N LEU A 29 -2.45 17.83 1.85
CA LEU A 29 -1.21 17.70 2.61
C LEU A 29 -0.91 16.22 2.80
N VAL A 30 0.27 15.80 2.35
CA VAL A 30 0.71 14.40 2.38
C VAL A 30 2.03 14.34 3.15
N ILE A 31 2.02 13.66 4.28
CA ILE A 31 3.18 13.54 5.18
C ILE A 31 3.58 12.07 5.33
N GLY A 32 4.86 11.77 5.13
CA GLY A 32 5.46 10.47 5.42
C GLY A 32 6.60 10.60 6.42
N ASN A 33 6.42 10.10 7.65
CA ASN A 33 7.43 10.09 8.70
C ASN A 33 7.94 8.67 8.95
N GLY A 34 9.19 8.41 8.56
CA GLY A 34 9.85 7.10 8.76
C GLY A 34 11.21 7.18 9.48
N ALA A 35 11.93 8.28 9.38
CA ALA A 35 13.30 8.43 9.92
C ALA A 35 13.31 8.97 11.36
N TYR A 36 12.69 8.25 12.30
CA TYR A 36 12.61 8.66 13.70
C TYR A 36 13.98 8.66 14.40
N GLN A 37 14.23 9.71 15.21
CA GLN A 37 15.51 9.92 15.89
C GLN A 37 15.61 9.16 17.23
N HIS A 38 14.47 8.93 17.88
CA HIS A 38 14.40 8.43 19.26
C HIS A 38 13.53 7.17 19.42
N THR A 39 13.11 6.57 18.31
CA THR A 39 12.36 5.31 18.24
C THR A 39 12.70 4.56 16.96
N ASP A 40 12.29 3.30 16.87
CA ASP A 40 12.52 2.47 15.68
C ASP A 40 11.98 3.17 14.42
N PRO A 41 12.80 3.26 13.36
CA PRO A 41 12.38 3.83 12.09
C PRO A 41 11.36 2.93 11.39
N LEU A 42 10.52 3.53 10.54
CA LEU A 42 9.57 2.83 9.69
C LEU A 42 10.06 2.85 8.25
N ARG A 43 9.90 1.75 7.53
CA ARG A 43 10.46 1.58 6.19
C ARG A 43 9.61 2.26 5.11
N ASN A 44 8.28 2.11 5.19
CA ASN A 44 7.38 2.45 4.09
C ASN A 44 6.73 3.85 4.10
N PRO A 45 6.61 4.60 5.22
CA PRO A 45 5.88 5.88 5.23
C PRO A 45 6.31 6.91 4.18
N VAL A 46 7.61 6.99 3.88
CA VAL A 46 8.13 7.90 2.85
C VAL A 46 7.71 7.46 1.44
N ASN A 47 7.74 6.15 1.17
CA ASN A 47 7.29 5.61 -0.12
C ASN A 47 5.78 5.77 -0.29
N ASP A 48 5.04 5.51 0.78
CA ASP A 48 3.59 5.67 0.82
C ASP A 48 3.17 7.11 0.54
N ALA A 49 3.80 8.08 1.22
CA ALA A 49 3.58 9.50 0.99
C ALA A 49 3.90 9.91 -0.46
N ARG A 50 5.00 9.43 -1.04
CA ARG A 50 5.36 9.72 -2.44
C ARG A 50 4.32 9.15 -3.42
N ALA A 51 3.90 7.90 -3.22
CA ALA A 51 2.93 7.24 -4.07
C ALA A 51 1.55 7.91 -3.98
N MET A 52 1.11 8.25 -2.76
CA MET A 52 -0.12 8.99 -2.51
C MET A 52 -0.08 10.39 -3.14
N ALA A 53 1.01 11.13 -2.95
CA ALA A 53 1.18 12.45 -3.54
C ALA A 53 1.10 12.41 -5.07
N LYS A 54 1.66 11.38 -5.71
CA LYS A 54 1.54 11.17 -7.16
C LYS A 54 0.08 10.93 -7.57
N ALA A 55 -0.61 10.00 -6.92
CA ALA A 55 -2.00 9.67 -7.25
C ALA A 55 -2.94 10.86 -7.05
N LEU A 56 -2.73 11.66 -5.99
CA LEU A 56 -3.53 12.84 -5.73
C LEU A 56 -3.30 13.96 -6.75
N ARG A 57 -2.06 14.16 -7.22
CA ARG A 57 -1.80 15.08 -8.34
C ARG A 57 -2.51 14.62 -9.62
N GLU A 58 -2.51 13.32 -9.90
CA GLU A 58 -3.25 12.73 -11.03
C GLU A 58 -4.77 12.90 -10.88
N ALA A 59 -5.27 12.91 -9.64
CA ALA A 59 -6.67 13.20 -9.29
C ALA A 59 -7.00 14.71 -9.21
N GLY A 60 -6.07 15.58 -9.63
CA GLY A 60 -6.30 17.03 -9.73
C GLY A 60 -6.15 17.82 -8.42
N PHE A 61 -5.48 17.26 -7.40
CA PHE A 61 -5.13 18.00 -6.19
C PHE A 61 -3.89 18.86 -6.38
N GLU A 62 -3.90 20.06 -5.80
CA GLU A 62 -2.68 20.76 -5.41
C GLU A 62 -2.09 20.03 -4.19
N VAL A 63 -0.92 19.42 -4.33
CA VAL A 63 -0.33 18.57 -3.28
C VAL A 63 0.88 19.22 -2.62
N ILE A 64 0.76 19.49 -1.32
CA ILE A 64 1.84 19.81 -0.39
C ILE A 64 2.39 18.48 0.15
N ALA A 65 3.49 17.99 -0.43
CA ALA A 65 4.15 16.77 0.05
C ALA A 65 5.31 17.12 0.99
N ARG A 66 5.42 16.38 2.10
CA ARG A 66 6.49 16.54 3.10
C ARG A 66 6.92 15.17 3.62
N GLU A 67 8.20 15.07 3.98
CA GLU A 67 8.81 13.82 4.46
C GLU A 67 9.61 14.11 5.73
N ASN A 68 9.54 13.19 6.70
CA ASN A 68 10.31 13.21 7.94
C ASN A 68 10.30 14.57 8.66
N LEU A 69 9.10 15.07 8.94
CA LEU A 69 8.93 16.38 9.55
C LEU A 69 9.28 16.37 11.04
N THR A 70 10.04 17.40 11.44
CA THR A 70 10.13 17.81 12.84
C THR A 70 8.80 18.37 13.31
N ARG A 71 8.57 18.44 14.63
CA ARG A 71 7.30 18.98 15.16
C ARG A 71 7.02 20.39 14.64
N ARG A 72 8.03 21.26 14.64
CA ARG A 72 7.89 22.64 14.15
C ARG A 72 7.49 22.67 12.67
N ALA A 73 8.19 21.92 11.83
CA ALA A 73 7.90 21.85 10.40
C ALA A 73 6.53 21.21 10.10
N PHE A 74 6.08 20.28 10.94
CA PHE A 74 4.74 19.69 10.86
C PHE A 74 3.66 20.75 11.06
N VAL A 75 3.75 21.52 12.15
CA VAL A 75 2.79 22.59 12.45
C VAL A 75 2.80 23.66 11.35
N GLU A 76 3.97 24.06 10.87
CA GLU A 76 4.11 25.00 9.73
C GLU A 76 3.42 24.46 8.47
N ALA A 77 3.56 23.16 8.16
CA ALA A 77 2.89 22.54 7.02
C ALA A 77 1.36 22.47 7.18
N LEU A 78 0.85 22.28 8.41
CA LEU A 78 -0.58 22.33 8.69
C LEU A 78 -1.17 23.73 8.48
N HIS A 79 -0.45 24.77 8.91
CA HIS A 79 -0.85 26.16 8.65
C HIS A 79 -0.84 26.49 7.15
N GLU A 80 0.20 26.06 6.41
CA GLU A 80 0.24 26.21 4.96
C GLU A 80 -0.95 25.52 4.28
N PHE A 81 -1.24 24.28 4.69
CA PHE A 81 -2.32 23.48 4.14
C PHE A 81 -3.69 24.10 4.38
N SER A 82 -4.04 24.39 5.63
CA SER A 82 -5.32 24.97 6.00
C SER A 82 -5.54 26.34 5.32
N GLY A 83 -4.50 27.16 5.21
CA GLY A 83 -4.58 28.45 4.53
C GLY A 83 -4.78 28.37 3.01
N LYS A 84 -4.49 27.23 2.39
CA LYS A 84 -4.70 27.00 0.94
C LYS A 84 -6.05 26.37 0.61
N VAL A 85 -6.70 25.71 1.55
CA VAL A 85 -8.03 25.10 1.32
C VAL A 85 -9.05 26.23 1.23
N PRO A 86 -9.73 26.44 0.08
CA PRO A 86 -10.73 27.50 -0.02
C PRO A 86 -12.06 27.07 0.61
N PRO A 87 -12.89 28.03 1.07
CA PRO A 87 -14.27 27.76 1.46
C PRO A 87 -15.03 27.04 0.36
N GLY A 88 -15.67 25.92 0.70
CA GLY A 88 -16.38 25.06 -0.25
C GLY A 88 -15.48 24.13 -1.08
N GLY A 89 -14.15 24.17 -0.89
CA GLY A 89 -13.20 23.27 -1.55
C GLY A 89 -13.07 21.91 -0.87
N VAL A 90 -12.14 21.09 -1.39
CA VAL A 90 -11.79 19.78 -0.81
C VAL A 90 -10.42 19.87 -0.16
N GLY A 91 -10.34 19.56 1.13
CA GLY A 91 -9.08 19.41 1.85
C GLY A 91 -8.81 17.95 2.16
N LEU A 92 -7.64 17.44 1.76
CA LEU A 92 -7.21 16.07 2.04
C LEU A 92 -5.92 16.06 2.86
N PHE A 93 -5.99 15.51 4.06
CA PHE A 93 -4.81 15.23 4.88
C PHE A 93 -4.50 13.74 4.82
N TYR A 94 -3.29 13.39 4.38
CA TYR A 94 -2.77 12.02 4.42
C TYR A 94 -1.52 11.98 5.31
N TYR A 95 -1.49 11.04 6.23
CA TYR A 95 -0.33 10.80 7.09
C TYR A 95 0.03 9.32 7.16
N ALA A 96 1.30 9.02 6.91
CA ALA A 96 1.92 7.74 7.19
C ALA A 96 3.04 7.90 8.22
N GLY A 97 3.05 7.05 9.25
CA GLY A 97 4.05 7.11 10.33
C GLY A 97 3.58 6.52 11.66
N HIS A 98 4.22 6.91 12.75
CA HIS A 98 3.78 6.55 14.10
C HIS A 98 2.62 7.43 14.53
N GLY A 99 1.61 6.81 15.14
CA GLY A 99 0.49 7.50 15.77
C GLY A 99 0.22 6.90 17.16
N ILE A 100 -0.13 7.75 18.12
CA ILE A 100 -0.42 7.32 19.49
C ILE A 100 -1.76 7.90 19.96
N GLN A 101 -2.38 7.22 20.91
CA GLN A 101 -3.58 7.69 21.58
C GLN A 101 -3.30 7.93 23.06
N VAL A 102 -3.68 9.11 23.56
CA VAL A 102 -3.66 9.43 24.99
C VAL A 102 -4.99 10.04 25.37
N ARG A 103 -5.66 9.44 26.38
CA ARG A 103 -6.95 9.92 26.94
C ARG A 103 -8.03 10.19 25.89
N GLY A 104 -8.14 9.31 24.89
CA GLY A 104 -9.15 9.44 23.84
C GLY A 104 -8.76 10.38 22.71
N VAL A 105 -7.56 10.97 22.73
CA VAL A 105 -7.09 11.89 21.69
C VAL A 105 -5.99 11.25 20.87
N ASN A 106 -6.07 11.43 19.55
CA ASN A 106 -5.14 10.88 18.56
C ASN A 106 -4.03 11.88 18.29
N HIS A 107 -2.79 11.42 18.32
CA HIS A 107 -1.63 12.26 18.09
C HIS A 107 -0.72 11.64 17.04
N LEU A 108 -0.21 12.48 16.14
CA LEU A 108 0.70 12.14 15.05
C LEU A 108 2.12 12.47 15.50
N VAL A 109 3.06 11.54 15.33
CA VAL A 109 4.40 11.63 15.92
C VAL A 109 5.41 12.20 14.89
N PRO A 110 6.00 13.38 15.16
CA PRO A 110 7.13 13.91 14.39
C PRO A 110 8.41 13.07 14.54
N VAL A 111 9.35 13.20 13.60
CA VAL A 111 10.57 12.37 13.63
C VAL A 111 11.55 12.72 14.76
N ASP A 112 11.45 13.94 15.31
CA ASP A 112 12.26 14.46 16.42
C ASP A 112 11.60 14.28 17.80
N ALA A 113 10.40 13.70 17.86
CA ALA A 113 9.64 13.59 19.10
C ALA A 113 10.40 12.79 20.18
N THR A 114 10.52 13.37 21.37
CA THR A 114 11.13 12.69 22.53
C THR A 114 10.09 12.42 23.61
N LEU A 115 9.58 11.18 23.65
CA LEU A 115 8.52 10.79 24.59
C LEU A 115 9.06 9.98 25.77
N ALA A 116 9.27 10.64 26.92
CA ALA A 116 9.69 10.00 28.16
C ALA A 116 8.51 9.70 29.11
N ASN A 117 7.49 10.56 29.13
CA ASN A 117 6.28 10.41 29.96
C ASN A 117 5.03 11.00 29.29
N GLU A 118 3.83 10.71 29.82
CA GLU A 118 2.53 11.06 29.19
C GLU A 118 2.36 12.56 28.93
N ARG A 119 3.01 13.41 29.74
CA ARG A 119 2.92 14.87 29.56
C ARG A 119 3.65 15.33 28.31
N ASP A 120 4.71 14.64 27.91
CA ASP A 120 5.52 15.00 26.75
C ASP A 120 4.70 14.86 25.46
N VAL A 121 3.75 13.92 25.44
CA VAL A 121 2.88 13.65 24.28
C VAL A 121 2.22 14.94 23.77
N LYS A 122 1.69 15.79 24.65
CA LYS A 122 1.09 17.08 24.27
C LYS A 122 2.07 18.05 23.61
N TYR A 123 3.34 18.05 24.02
CA TYR A 123 4.35 19.05 23.63
C TYR A 123 5.25 18.59 22.48
N GLU A 124 5.38 17.29 22.29
CA GLU A 124 6.31 16.65 21.35
C GLU A 124 5.61 16.06 20.13
N THR A 125 4.27 16.00 20.14
CA THR A 125 3.47 15.50 19.01
C THR A 125 2.49 16.55 18.48
N VAL A 126 1.73 16.17 17.46
CA VAL A 126 0.70 17.00 16.84
C VAL A 126 -0.67 16.35 17.08
N ASP A 127 -1.62 17.11 17.61
CA ASP A 127 -2.98 16.61 17.85
C ASP A 127 -3.72 16.48 16.51
N LEU A 128 -4.37 15.35 16.26
CA LEU A 128 -5.20 15.17 15.08
C LEU A 128 -6.34 16.20 15.01
N ASN A 129 -6.82 16.68 16.14
CA ASN A 129 -7.84 17.72 16.20
C ASN A 129 -7.35 19.05 15.61
N ASP A 130 -6.05 19.35 15.65
CA ASP A 130 -5.52 20.56 15.01
C ASP A 130 -5.69 20.50 13.48
N VAL A 131 -5.56 19.30 12.89
CA VAL A 131 -5.84 19.05 11.46
C VAL A 131 -7.33 19.26 11.16
N LEU A 132 -8.20 18.68 11.99
CA LEU A 132 -9.65 18.76 11.81
C LEU A 132 -10.16 20.20 11.96
N ASN A 133 -9.66 20.93 12.96
CA ASN A 133 -10.01 22.33 13.20
C ASN A 133 -9.56 23.21 12.04
N GLY A 134 -8.33 23.03 11.53
CA GLY A 134 -7.86 23.81 10.38
C GLY A 134 -8.70 23.61 9.13
N LEU A 135 -9.22 22.39 8.90
CA LEU A 135 -10.12 22.08 7.78
C LEU A 135 -11.54 22.64 7.99
N ASP A 136 -12.05 22.63 9.21
CA ASP A 136 -13.35 23.22 9.57
C ASP A 136 -13.32 24.75 9.46
N GLU A 137 -12.25 25.39 9.94
CA GLU A 137 -12.00 26.82 9.81
C GLU A 137 -11.89 27.26 8.35
N ALA A 138 -11.26 26.44 7.51
CA ALA A 138 -11.21 26.64 6.06
C ALA A 138 -12.59 26.50 5.38
N ARG A 139 -13.60 25.98 6.10
CA ARG A 139 -14.96 25.70 5.59
C ARG A 139 -14.95 24.82 4.35
N ALA A 140 -14.09 23.79 4.36
CA ALA A 140 -14.06 22.80 3.29
C ALA A 140 -15.44 22.12 3.14
N ARG A 141 -15.90 21.89 1.91
CA ARG A 141 -17.12 21.09 1.68
C ARG A 141 -16.90 19.61 2.00
N LEU A 142 -15.64 19.17 1.88
CA LEU A 142 -15.18 17.82 2.16
C LEU A 142 -13.79 17.90 2.81
N SER A 143 -13.72 17.37 4.03
CA SER A 143 -12.49 17.20 4.81
C SER A 143 -12.15 15.73 4.85
N LEU A 144 -11.13 15.31 4.10
CA LEU A 144 -10.71 13.92 4.01
C LEU A 144 -9.42 13.69 4.79
N VAL A 145 -9.49 12.92 5.87
CA VAL A 145 -8.35 12.62 6.74
C VAL A 145 -8.03 11.13 6.66
N ILE A 146 -6.86 10.78 6.13
CA ILE A 146 -6.44 9.39 5.89
C ILE A 146 -5.18 9.12 6.71
N LEU A 147 -5.26 8.13 7.60
CA LEU A 147 -4.21 7.83 8.57
C LEU A 147 -3.70 6.39 8.36
N ASP A 148 -2.54 6.28 7.71
CA ASP A 148 -1.76 5.04 7.58
C ASP A 148 -0.69 4.97 8.68
N ALA A 149 -1.17 4.98 9.92
CA ALA A 149 -0.30 5.04 11.10
C ALA A 149 -0.26 3.72 11.87
N CYS A 150 0.94 3.24 12.16
CA CYS A 150 1.18 2.15 13.09
C CYS A 150 0.90 2.64 14.53
N ARG A 151 0.16 1.83 15.29
CA ARG A 151 -0.44 2.19 16.59
C ARG A 151 0.13 1.42 17.78
N ASP A 152 1.13 0.58 17.56
CA ASP A 152 1.93 0.04 18.65
C ASP A 152 2.67 1.24 19.24
N ASN A 153 2.26 1.69 20.43
CA ASN A 153 2.97 2.76 21.15
C ASN A 153 4.43 2.29 21.33
N PRO A 154 5.40 2.78 20.53
CA PRO A 154 6.75 2.25 20.59
C PRO A 154 7.44 2.73 21.88
N PHE A 155 6.84 3.71 22.56
CA PHE A 155 7.23 4.23 23.86
C PHE A 155 6.57 3.46 25.02
N GLY A 156 5.65 2.53 24.75
CA GLY A 156 4.80 1.84 25.73
C GLY A 156 5.51 1.05 26.83
N ARG A 157 6.82 0.77 26.71
CA ARG A 157 7.59 0.20 27.85
C ARG A 157 7.82 1.22 28.98
N ARG A 158 7.73 2.53 28.71
CA ARG A 158 7.88 3.62 29.69
C ARG A 158 6.53 4.19 30.19
N PHE A 159 5.43 3.76 29.58
CA PHE A 159 4.09 4.28 29.81
C PHE A 159 3.16 3.09 30.07
N ARG A 160 2.42 3.06 31.18
CA ARG A 160 1.29 2.12 31.33
C ARG A 160 0.12 2.60 30.46
N SER A 161 0.30 2.64 29.15
CA SER A 161 -0.77 2.96 28.20
C SER A 161 -1.62 1.70 28.01
N THR A 162 -2.81 1.70 28.58
CA THR A 162 -3.77 0.58 28.51
C THR A 162 -4.53 0.50 27.19
N SER A 163 -4.41 1.50 26.31
CA SER A 163 -5.08 1.55 25.00
C SER A 163 -4.08 1.29 23.88
N ARG A 164 -4.33 0.22 23.11
CA ARG A 164 -3.73 -0.01 21.78
C ARG A 164 -4.61 0.71 20.74
N GLY A 165 -4.02 1.28 19.69
CA GLY A 165 -4.80 1.90 18.61
C GLY A 165 -4.96 3.43 18.67
N LEU A 166 -5.61 4.02 17.65
CA LEU A 166 -6.17 5.37 17.72
C LEU A 166 -7.64 5.31 18.19
N ALA A 167 -8.06 6.34 18.89
CA ALA A 167 -9.44 6.61 19.28
C ALA A 167 -10.35 6.85 18.07
N GLN A 168 -11.64 6.63 18.25
CA GLN A 168 -12.65 7.28 17.42
C GLN A 168 -12.68 8.79 17.76
N THR A 169 -12.67 9.65 16.75
CA THR A 169 -12.71 11.11 16.90
C THR A 169 -14.08 11.64 16.47
N ASP A 170 -14.66 12.57 17.24
CA ASP A 170 -15.83 13.35 16.82
C ASP A 170 -15.39 14.39 15.78
N ALA A 171 -15.88 14.25 14.55
CA ALA A 171 -15.45 15.07 13.42
C ALA A 171 -16.52 16.09 13.00
N PRO A 172 -16.13 17.29 12.52
CA PRO A 172 -17.06 18.25 11.95
C PRO A 172 -17.87 17.69 10.76
N ARG A 173 -18.96 18.37 10.40
CA ARG A 173 -19.77 17.97 9.24
C ARG A 173 -18.96 18.02 7.95
N GLY A 174 -19.21 17.11 7.03
CA GLY A 174 -18.44 17.06 5.78
C GLY A 174 -17.09 16.37 5.93
N THR A 175 -16.83 15.70 7.06
CA THR A 175 -15.56 15.02 7.33
C THR A 175 -15.67 13.53 7.08
N VAL A 176 -14.61 12.98 6.49
CA VAL A 176 -14.36 11.54 6.39
C VAL A 176 -13.00 11.27 7.01
N ILE A 177 -12.95 10.38 8.01
CA ILE A 177 -11.70 9.90 8.60
C ILE A 177 -11.55 8.42 8.29
N ALA A 178 -10.48 8.08 7.57
CA ALA A 178 -10.14 6.72 7.21
C ALA A 178 -8.85 6.28 7.90
N TYR A 179 -8.91 5.13 8.55
CA TYR A 179 -7.81 4.54 9.30
C TYR A 179 -7.37 3.24 8.64
N ALA A 180 -6.06 3.01 8.55
CA ALA A 180 -5.50 1.79 7.98
C ALA A 180 -5.87 0.50 8.72
N THR A 181 -6.32 0.61 9.99
CA THR A 181 -6.80 -0.51 10.81
C THR A 181 -7.84 -0.04 11.83
N ALA A 182 -8.56 -0.98 12.44
CA ALA A 182 -9.59 -0.72 13.43
C ALA A 182 -9.03 -0.07 14.71
N PRO A 183 -9.83 0.72 15.46
CA PRO A 183 -9.50 1.11 16.83
C PRO A 183 -9.13 -0.13 17.67
N GLY A 184 -8.00 -0.10 18.38
CA GLY A 184 -7.53 -1.27 19.15
C GLY A 184 -6.44 -2.12 18.48
N ASP A 185 -6.36 -2.09 17.14
CA ASP A 185 -5.47 -2.95 16.33
C ASP A 185 -4.31 -2.18 15.68
N THR A 186 -3.34 -2.91 15.14
CA THR A 186 -2.10 -2.38 14.53
C THR A 186 -2.10 -2.65 13.02
N ALA A 187 -1.69 -1.65 12.24
CA ALA A 187 -1.48 -1.79 10.80
C ALA A 187 -0.09 -2.39 10.53
N SER A 188 0.02 -3.27 9.56
CA SER A 188 1.32 -3.82 9.15
C SER A 188 2.02 -2.84 8.21
N ASP A 189 3.29 -2.51 8.51
CA ASP A 189 4.18 -1.80 7.57
C ASP A 189 4.32 -2.59 6.25
N GLY A 190 4.16 -3.92 6.29
CA GLY A 190 4.19 -4.81 5.12
C GLY A 190 5.59 -4.97 4.51
N ASP A 191 5.79 -6.00 3.67
CA ASP A 191 7.09 -6.33 3.07
C ASP A 191 7.32 -5.74 1.67
N GLY A 192 6.33 -5.03 1.14
CA GLY A 192 6.38 -4.39 -0.17
C GLY A 192 7.04 -3.01 -0.15
N VAL A 193 7.08 -2.36 -1.32
CA VAL A 193 7.55 -0.98 -1.50
C VAL A 193 6.72 0.02 -0.69
N ASN A 194 5.42 -0.26 -0.56
CA ASN A 194 4.43 0.53 0.15
C ASN A 194 3.77 -0.32 1.25
N GLY A 195 3.19 0.35 2.24
CA GLY A 195 2.30 -0.25 3.23
C GLY A 195 1.09 -0.93 2.60
N LEU A 196 0.55 -1.94 3.27
CA LEU A 196 -0.57 -2.72 2.74
C LEU A 196 -1.81 -1.85 2.49
N TYR A 197 -2.14 -0.97 3.42
CA TYR A 197 -3.29 -0.08 3.30
C TYR A 197 -3.13 0.88 2.12
N THR A 198 -2.01 1.60 2.06
CA THR A 198 -1.70 2.51 0.95
C THR A 198 -1.71 1.79 -0.39
N THR A 199 -1.18 0.56 -0.47
CA THR A 199 -1.22 -0.23 -1.70
C THR A 199 -2.64 -0.48 -2.20
N GLU A 200 -3.55 -0.92 -1.33
CA GLU A 200 -4.94 -1.20 -1.72
C GLU A 200 -5.76 0.08 -1.93
N LEU A 201 -5.47 1.16 -1.21
CA LEU A 201 -6.10 2.46 -1.40
C LEU A 201 -5.75 3.05 -2.78
N LEU A 202 -4.48 3.03 -3.16
CA LEU A 202 -4.02 3.52 -4.46
C LEU A 202 -4.69 2.77 -5.62
N LYS A 203 -4.87 1.45 -5.50
CA LYS A 203 -5.60 0.64 -6.49
C LYS A 203 -7.03 1.13 -6.65
N ALA A 204 -7.75 1.30 -5.54
CA ALA A 204 -9.15 1.73 -5.56
C ALA A 204 -9.32 3.17 -6.06
N MET A 205 -8.42 4.10 -5.68
CA MET A 205 -8.44 5.49 -6.16
C MET A 205 -8.21 5.60 -7.68
N ALA A 206 -7.43 4.69 -8.26
CA ALA A 206 -7.15 4.66 -9.69
C ALA A 206 -8.34 4.15 -10.52
N GLU A 207 -9.35 3.54 -9.90
CA GLU A 207 -10.50 3.02 -10.62
C GLU A 207 -11.46 4.15 -11.06
N PRO A 208 -11.77 4.26 -12.36
CA PRO A 208 -12.65 5.31 -12.87
C PRO A 208 -14.08 5.23 -12.30
N GLY A 209 -14.65 6.38 -11.96
CA GLY A 209 -16.07 6.51 -11.62
C GLY A 209 -16.47 5.94 -10.26
N LEU A 210 -15.52 5.57 -9.40
CA LEU A 210 -15.85 5.16 -8.04
C LEU A 210 -16.14 6.37 -7.14
N LYS A 211 -17.31 6.31 -6.48
CA LYS A 211 -17.63 7.20 -5.36
C LYS A 211 -16.66 6.96 -4.20
N LEU A 212 -16.47 7.98 -3.37
CA LEU A 212 -15.56 7.95 -2.22
C LEU A 212 -15.84 6.75 -1.30
N GLU A 213 -17.11 6.45 -1.03
CA GLU A 213 -17.54 5.32 -0.20
C GLU A 213 -17.13 3.99 -0.83
N GLU A 214 -17.28 3.84 -2.15
CA GLU A 214 -16.87 2.66 -2.91
C GLU A 214 -15.36 2.49 -2.92
N VAL A 215 -14.59 3.57 -3.02
CA VAL A 215 -13.12 3.53 -2.92
C VAL A 215 -12.73 2.93 -1.57
N PHE A 216 -13.27 3.45 -0.47
CA PHE A 216 -12.96 2.93 0.86
C PHE A 216 -13.43 1.50 1.08
N LYS A 217 -14.62 1.14 0.59
CA LYS A 217 -15.11 -0.23 0.65
C LYS A 217 -14.16 -1.20 -0.04
N ARG A 218 -13.69 -0.86 -1.24
CA ARG A 218 -12.71 -1.68 -1.98
C ARG A 218 -11.37 -1.76 -1.27
N THR A 219 -10.91 -0.67 -0.66
CA THR A 219 -9.71 -0.68 0.17
C THR A 219 -9.86 -1.63 1.36
N ILE A 220 -11.00 -1.58 2.07
CA ILE A 220 -11.29 -2.49 3.19
C ILE A 220 -11.24 -3.96 2.73
N ASP A 221 -11.95 -4.28 1.65
CA ASP A 221 -11.99 -5.64 1.10
C ASP A 221 -10.61 -6.12 0.61
N GLY A 222 -9.84 -5.22 -0.01
CA GLY A 222 -8.48 -5.47 -0.48
C GLY A 222 -7.52 -5.80 0.67
N VAL A 223 -7.52 -4.97 1.72
CA VAL A 223 -6.65 -5.15 2.89
C VAL A 223 -7.03 -6.39 3.68
N ALA A 224 -8.33 -6.63 3.90
CA ALA A 224 -8.80 -7.82 4.61
C ALA A 224 -8.38 -9.09 3.87
N ARG A 225 -8.57 -9.15 2.55
CA ARG A 225 -8.15 -10.30 1.72
C ARG A 225 -6.64 -10.51 1.73
N ALA A 226 -5.85 -9.46 1.52
CA ALA A 226 -4.40 -9.54 1.43
C ALA A 226 -3.72 -9.85 2.78
N SER A 227 -4.33 -9.41 3.90
CA SER A 227 -3.83 -9.70 5.24
C SER A 227 -4.34 -11.04 5.81
N GLY A 228 -5.28 -11.71 5.14
CA GLY A 228 -5.98 -12.88 5.68
C GLY A 228 -6.84 -12.54 6.90
N ASN A 229 -7.54 -11.41 6.85
CA ASN A 229 -8.37 -10.81 7.90
C ASN A 229 -7.61 -10.41 9.17
N LYS A 230 -6.29 -10.19 9.09
CA LYS A 230 -5.48 -9.72 10.22
C LYS A 230 -5.49 -8.20 10.38
N GLN A 231 -5.83 -7.48 9.31
CA GLN A 231 -5.95 -6.03 9.30
C GLN A 231 -7.27 -5.65 8.66
N THR A 232 -8.05 -4.82 9.36
CA THR A 232 -9.36 -4.35 8.88
C THR A 232 -9.39 -2.83 8.98
N PRO A 233 -9.29 -2.10 7.85
CA PRO A 233 -9.40 -0.65 7.85
C PRO A 233 -10.77 -0.19 8.37
N TRP A 234 -10.81 1.02 8.92
CA TRP A 234 -12.02 1.60 9.50
C TRP A 234 -12.27 2.99 8.95
N VAL A 235 -13.52 3.33 8.67
CA VAL A 235 -13.91 4.65 8.15
C VAL A 235 -15.05 5.22 8.97
N SER A 236 -14.93 6.49 9.35
CA SER A 236 -16.00 7.30 9.91
C SER A 236 -16.32 8.44 8.95
N SER A 237 -17.60 8.64 8.64
CA SER A 237 -18.02 9.65 7.67
C SER A 237 -19.26 10.39 8.15
N SER A 238 -19.20 11.72 8.08
CA SER A 238 -20.35 12.64 8.16
C SER A 238 -20.61 13.36 6.83
N PHE A 239 -19.81 13.05 5.81
CA PHE A 239 -19.89 13.66 4.49
C PHE A 239 -21.19 13.28 3.77
N ARG A 240 -21.71 14.25 3.01
CA ARG A 240 -22.91 14.08 2.18
C ARG A 240 -22.63 14.66 0.81
N GLY A 241 -23.01 13.91 -0.22
CA GLY A 241 -22.75 14.25 -1.61
C GLY A 241 -21.77 13.26 -2.24
N ASP A 242 -21.39 13.54 -3.48
CA ASP A 242 -20.50 12.67 -4.23
C ASP A 242 -19.10 13.29 -4.34
N PHE A 243 -18.09 12.42 -4.31
CA PHE A 243 -16.71 12.76 -4.62
C PHE A 243 -16.07 11.59 -5.36
N PHE A 244 -15.24 11.91 -6.35
CA PHE A 244 -14.56 10.94 -7.22
C PHE A 244 -13.09 11.35 -7.34
N PHE A 245 -12.19 10.41 -7.04
CA PHE A 245 -10.76 10.60 -7.29
C PHE A 245 -10.46 10.56 -8.79
N ASN A 246 -10.97 9.52 -9.46
CA ASN A 246 -10.80 9.34 -10.89
C ASN A 246 -12.14 9.57 -11.62
N THR A 247 -12.25 10.72 -12.29
CA THR A 247 -13.42 11.11 -13.09
C THR A 247 -13.28 10.73 -14.56
N ALA A 248 -12.26 9.96 -14.95
CA ALA A 248 -12.24 9.36 -16.29
C ALA A 248 -13.56 8.62 -16.49
N ALA A 249 -14.13 8.71 -17.70
CA ALA A 249 -15.36 8.00 -18.01
C ALA A 249 -15.15 6.53 -17.70
N ALA A 250 -15.81 6.02 -16.66
CA ALA A 250 -15.89 4.60 -16.43
C ALA A 250 -16.41 3.99 -17.74
N PRO A 251 -15.72 2.99 -18.31
CA PRO A 251 -16.27 2.26 -19.44
C PRO A 251 -17.70 1.88 -19.07
N PRO A 252 -18.72 2.20 -19.90
CA PRO A 252 -20.09 1.90 -19.55
C PRO A 252 -20.18 0.42 -19.15
N PRO A 253 -20.87 0.08 -18.03
CA PRO A 253 -21.08 -1.30 -17.69
C PRO A 253 -21.68 -2.00 -18.90
N ALA A 254 -21.01 -3.04 -19.39
CA ALA A 254 -21.42 -3.75 -20.61
C ALA A 254 -22.88 -4.29 -20.53
N ALA A 255 -23.45 -4.36 -19.32
CA ALA A 255 -24.83 -4.75 -19.03
C ALA A 255 -25.88 -3.61 -19.12
N ALA A 256 -25.49 -2.33 -19.26
CA ALA A 256 -26.41 -1.19 -19.20
C ALA A 256 -26.66 -0.48 -20.55
N MET A 257 -26.12 -1.00 -21.65
CA MET A 257 -26.41 -0.45 -22.98
C MET A 257 -27.77 -0.94 -23.48
N PRO A 258 -28.68 -0.06 -23.94
CA PRO A 258 -29.82 -0.51 -24.71
C PRO A 258 -29.30 -1.23 -25.96
N ALA A 259 -29.84 -2.43 -26.23
CA ALA A 259 -29.46 -3.22 -27.39
C ALA A 259 -29.61 -2.36 -28.66
N PRO A 260 -28.59 -2.29 -29.53
CA PRO A 260 -28.74 -1.69 -30.84
C PRO A 260 -29.97 -2.28 -31.56
N PRO A 261 -30.74 -1.49 -32.33
CA PRO A 261 -31.85 -2.05 -33.11
C PRO A 261 -31.34 -3.10 -34.10
N GLY A 262 -31.87 -4.32 -34.04
CA GLY A 262 -31.56 -5.40 -34.99
C GLY A 262 -30.48 -6.40 -34.58
N VAL A 263 -30.08 -6.46 -33.30
CA VAL A 263 -29.14 -7.50 -32.81
C VAL A 263 -29.82 -8.85 -32.70
N ASP A 264 -29.12 -9.90 -33.15
CA ASP A 264 -29.54 -11.30 -32.97
C ASP A 264 -29.64 -11.63 -31.46
N ALA A 265 -30.77 -12.22 -31.04
CA ALA A 265 -31.01 -12.63 -29.65
C ALA A 265 -29.90 -13.55 -29.11
N VAL A 266 -29.26 -14.32 -30.00
CA VAL A 266 -28.12 -15.18 -29.66
C VAL A 266 -26.87 -14.36 -29.33
N GLU A 267 -26.60 -13.28 -30.08
CA GLU A 267 -25.48 -12.37 -29.80
C GLU A 267 -25.72 -11.63 -28.48
N GLN A 268 -26.94 -11.15 -28.23
CA GLN A 268 -27.29 -10.47 -26.97
C GLN A 268 -27.14 -11.38 -25.75
N THR A 269 -27.56 -12.65 -25.85
CA THR A 269 -27.41 -13.62 -24.77
C THR A 269 -25.93 -13.96 -24.51
N ALA A 270 -25.15 -14.12 -25.57
CA ALA A 270 -23.71 -14.33 -25.46
C ALA A 270 -23.01 -13.12 -24.83
N TRP A 271 -23.37 -11.90 -25.24
CA TRP A 271 -22.81 -10.67 -24.70
C TRP A 271 -23.11 -10.50 -23.21
N THR A 272 -24.38 -10.64 -22.80
CA THR A 272 -24.79 -10.53 -21.39
C THR A 272 -24.07 -11.52 -20.48
N THR A 273 -23.70 -12.69 -20.99
CA THR A 273 -22.94 -13.71 -20.25
C THR A 273 -21.49 -13.31 -20.01
N ILE A 274 -20.84 -12.66 -20.98
CA ILE A 274 -19.40 -12.34 -20.90
C ILE A 274 -19.12 -10.89 -20.49
N ALA A 275 -20.12 -10.00 -20.54
CA ALA A 275 -20.00 -8.57 -20.34
C ALA A 275 -19.20 -8.17 -19.09
N ASN A 276 -19.34 -8.95 -18.01
CA ASN A 276 -18.66 -8.72 -16.72
C ASN A 276 -17.48 -9.67 -16.47
N SER A 277 -17.11 -10.50 -17.46
CA SER A 277 -15.98 -11.42 -17.36
C SER A 277 -14.66 -10.65 -17.27
N THR A 278 -13.73 -11.14 -16.46
CA THR A 278 -12.34 -10.69 -16.41
C THR A 278 -11.39 -11.63 -17.18
N ASN A 279 -11.94 -12.68 -17.81
CA ASN A 279 -11.17 -13.66 -18.56
C ASN A 279 -11.06 -13.25 -20.05
N PRO A 280 -9.86 -12.92 -20.56
CA PRO A 280 -9.63 -12.58 -21.97
C PRO A 280 -10.18 -13.62 -22.95
N ALA A 281 -10.07 -14.91 -22.62
CA ALA A 281 -10.48 -16.00 -23.51
C ALA A 281 -11.99 -15.97 -23.82
N MET A 282 -12.81 -15.46 -22.90
CA MET A 282 -14.26 -15.34 -23.09
C MET A 282 -14.59 -14.31 -24.19
N PHE A 283 -13.82 -13.22 -24.27
CA PHE A 283 -13.97 -12.21 -25.31
C PHE A 283 -13.40 -12.67 -26.65
N GLU A 284 -12.30 -13.45 -26.64
CA GLU A 284 -11.78 -14.09 -27.85
C GLU A 284 -12.79 -15.06 -28.47
N LEU A 285 -13.41 -15.92 -27.66
CA LEU A 285 -14.46 -16.84 -28.10
C LEU A 285 -15.69 -16.10 -28.65
N PHE A 286 -16.08 -15.00 -28.01
CA PHE A 286 -17.17 -14.16 -28.50
C PHE A 286 -16.86 -13.54 -29.86
N LEU A 287 -15.65 -13.00 -30.05
CA LEU A 287 -15.20 -12.43 -31.31
C LEU A 287 -15.03 -13.46 -32.42
N GLN A 288 -14.68 -14.71 -32.09
CA GLN A 288 -14.68 -15.81 -33.06
C GLN A 288 -16.09 -16.12 -33.57
N ARG A 289 -17.09 -16.03 -32.69
CA ARG A 289 -18.49 -16.32 -33.02
C ARG A 289 -19.19 -15.15 -33.71
N PHE A 290 -18.88 -13.92 -33.30
CA PHE A 290 -19.50 -12.68 -33.78
C PHE A 290 -18.43 -11.66 -34.23
N PRO A 291 -17.63 -11.96 -35.26
CA PRO A 291 -16.50 -11.11 -35.66
C PRO A 291 -16.92 -9.71 -36.13
N ASN A 292 -18.13 -9.59 -36.70
CA ASN A 292 -18.74 -8.34 -37.16
C ASN A 292 -20.06 -8.05 -36.42
N GLY A 293 -20.24 -8.64 -35.23
CA GLY A 293 -21.44 -8.45 -34.42
C GLY A 293 -21.56 -7.03 -33.87
N ALA A 294 -22.77 -6.66 -33.44
CA ALA A 294 -23.04 -5.35 -32.85
C ALA A 294 -22.21 -5.05 -31.60
N TYR A 295 -21.71 -6.09 -30.90
CA TYR A 295 -20.82 -5.93 -29.74
C TYR A 295 -19.34 -6.19 -30.05
N ALA A 296 -18.96 -6.42 -31.31
CA ALA A 296 -17.59 -6.80 -31.68
C ALA A 296 -16.55 -5.72 -31.34
N ASP A 297 -16.87 -4.45 -31.53
CA ASP A 297 -15.97 -3.34 -31.18
C ASP A 297 -15.75 -3.26 -29.66
N PHE A 298 -16.80 -3.46 -28.87
CA PHE A 298 -16.73 -3.47 -27.41
C PHE A 298 -15.95 -4.66 -26.88
N ALA A 299 -16.19 -5.85 -27.43
CA ALA A 299 -15.45 -7.05 -27.07
C ALA A 299 -13.94 -6.92 -27.38
N ARG A 300 -13.58 -6.30 -28.51
CA ARG A 300 -12.18 -6.00 -28.86
C ARG A 300 -11.55 -5.02 -27.87
N ALA A 301 -12.23 -3.92 -27.55
CA ALA A 301 -11.73 -2.93 -26.60
C ALA A 301 -11.48 -3.56 -25.21
N ARG A 302 -12.42 -4.38 -24.73
CA ARG A 302 -12.29 -5.08 -23.45
C ARG A 302 -11.18 -6.12 -23.46
N LEU A 303 -11.01 -6.88 -24.55
CA LEU A 303 -9.94 -7.85 -24.70
C LEU A 303 -8.55 -7.20 -24.63
N GLU A 304 -8.36 -6.08 -25.32
CA GLU A 304 -7.09 -5.33 -25.31
C GLU A 304 -6.79 -4.77 -23.90
N GLU A 305 -7.80 -4.27 -23.20
CA GLU A 305 -7.66 -3.81 -21.82
C GLU A 305 -7.19 -4.94 -20.89
N LEU A 306 -7.83 -6.11 -20.96
CA LEU A 306 -7.49 -7.26 -20.13
C LEU A 306 -6.09 -7.81 -20.46
N LYS A 307 -5.70 -7.83 -21.74
CA LYS A 307 -4.35 -8.21 -22.18
C LYS A 307 -3.30 -7.22 -21.69
N ALA A 308 -3.57 -5.92 -21.77
CA ALA A 308 -2.69 -4.89 -21.27
C ALA A 308 -2.54 -4.95 -19.73
N ALA A 309 -3.62 -5.25 -19.01
CA ALA A 309 -3.60 -5.45 -17.57
C ALA A 309 -2.75 -6.68 -17.19
N ALA A 310 -2.91 -7.81 -17.88
CA ALA A 310 -2.10 -9.00 -17.68
C ALA A 310 -0.61 -8.73 -17.98
N ALA A 311 -0.29 -8.03 -19.07
CA ALA A 311 1.10 -7.67 -19.40
C ALA A 311 1.73 -6.72 -18.37
N ARG A 312 0.94 -5.81 -17.76
CA ARG A 312 1.40 -4.94 -16.66
C ARG A 312 1.63 -5.74 -15.38
N GLU A 313 0.76 -6.67 -15.05
CA GLU A 313 0.90 -7.61 -13.94
C GLU A 313 2.16 -8.48 -14.11
N ASP A 314 2.42 -9.01 -15.31
CA ASP A 314 3.62 -9.80 -15.61
C ASP A 314 4.90 -8.98 -15.52
N LYS A 315 4.88 -7.74 -16.05
CA LYS A 315 5.99 -6.80 -15.86
C LYS A 315 6.21 -6.45 -14.39
N ARG A 316 5.13 -6.26 -13.64
CA ARG A 316 5.19 -5.97 -12.20
C ARG A 316 5.72 -7.17 -11.42
N ARG A 317 5.31 -8.41 -11.74
CA ARG A 317 5.87 -9.64 -11.17
C ARG A 317 7.34 -9.82 -11.52
N ALA A 318 7.76 -9.44 -12.72
CA ALA A 318 9.16 -9.45 -13.12
C ALA A 318 10.01 -8.38 -12.39
N VAL A 319 9.39 -7.27 -11.99
CA VAL A 319 10.02 -6.20 -11.19
C VAL A 319 10.04 -6.53 -9.70
N ASP A 320 8.94 -7.07 -9.15
CA ASP A 320 8.80 -7.48 -7.74
C ASP A 320 9.62 -8.75 -7.41
N ALA A 321 10.06 -9.52 -8.42
CA ALA A 321 10.97 -10.66 -8.28
C ALA A 321 12.47 -10.30 -8.14
N GLY A 322 12.84 -9.01 -7.99
CA GLY A 322 14.19 -8.58 -7.60
C GLY A 322 14.10 -7.36 -6.68
N PRO A 323 15.02 -7.12 -5.71
CA PRO A 323 16.45 -7.45 -5.63
C PRO A 323 16.82 -8.49 -4.55
N ALA A 324 15.88 -8.90 -3.70
CA ALA A 324 16.15 -9.79 -2.57
C ALA A 324 16.49 -11.22 -2.99
N ILE A 325 15.86 -11.76 -4.04
CA ILE A 325 16.16 -13.10 -4.58
C ILE A 325 17.54 -13.11 -5.26
N ARG A 326 17.88 -12.05 -6.02
CA ARG A 326 19.22 -11.91 -6.63
C ARG A 326 20.30 -11.76 -5.56
N ALA A 327 20.08 -10.93 -4.53
CA ALA A 327 21.01 -10.79 -3.42
C ALA A 327 21.19 -12.10 -2.62
N ALA A 328 20.10 -12.83 -2.34
CA ALA A 328 20.16 -14.11 -1.65
C ALA A 328 20.81 -15.21 -2.51
N ASP A 329 20.58 -15.21 -3.83
CA ASP A 329 21.22 -16.15 -4.76
C ASP A 329 22.71 -15.82 -4.94
N ASP A 330 23.09 -14.55 -4.97
CA ASP A 330 24.48 -14.10 -5.07
C ASP A 330 25.23 -14.33 -3.74
N GLU A 331 24.56 -14.15 -2.59
CA GLU A 331 25.09 -14.47 -1.26
C GLU A 331 25.22 -15.99 -1.05
N LYS A 332 24.27 -16.78 -1.56
CA LYS A 332 24.37 -18.25 -1.55
C LYS A 332 25.47 -18.76 -2.47
N LYS A 333 25.60 -18.22 -3.69
CA LYS A 333 26.68 -18.57 -4.64
C LYS A 333 28.06 -18.20 -4.12
N SER A 334 28.20 -17.03 -3.48
CA SER A 334 29.46 -16.62 -2.87
C SER A 334 29.80 -17.49 -1.65
N ALA A 335 28.84 -17.82 -0.79
CA ALA A 335 29.07 -18.72 0.35
C ALA A 335 29.45 -20.15 -0.08
N ASP A 336 28.83 -20.68 -1.14
CA ASP A 336 29.19 -21.99 -1.73
C ASP A 336 30.61 -21.97 -2.30
N ALA A 337 30.96 -20.93 -3.08
CA ALA A 337 32.30 -20.77 -3.64
C ALA A 337 33.39 -20.65 -2.55
N ILE A 338 33.10 -19.94 -1.46
CA ILE A 338 34.01 -19.79 -0.31
C ILE A 338 34.23 -21.13 0.38
N GLU A 339 33.18 -21.90 0.66
CA GLU A 339 33.32 -23.22 1.32
C GLU A 339 34.01 -24.24 0.41
N ALA A 340 33.71 -24.24 -0.90
CA ALA A 340 34.37 -25.09 -1.87
C ALA A 340 35.89 -24.82 -1.94
N ALA A 341 36.31 -23.57 -1.81
CA ALA A 341 37.72 -23.17 -1.79
C ALA A 341 38.47 -23.68 -0.54
N LEU A 342 37.77 -24.01 0.55
CA LEU A 342 38.39 -24.56 1.77
C LEU A 342 38.97 -25.96 1.57
N LYS A 343 38.50 -26.70 0.55
CA LYS A 343 38.94 -28.07 0.24
C LYS A 343 39.00 -28.97 1.50
N LEU A 344 37.97 -28.89 2.33
CA LEU A 344 37.87 -29.64 3.59
C LEU A 344 38.06 -31.14 3.35
N ALA A 345 38.97 -31.75 4.09
CA ALA A 345 39.20 -33.19 4.05
C ALA A 345 37.99 -33.95 4.59
N ASP A 346 37.79 -35.20 4.13
CA ASP A 346 36.66 -36.04 4.56
C ASP A 346 36.60 -36.21 6.08
N ILE A 347 37.75 -36.25 6.75
CA ILE A 347 37.82 -36.34 8.21
C ILE A 347 37.28 -35.09 8.90
N ASP A 348 37.53 -33.90 8.35
CA ASP A 348 37.03 -32.63 8.90
C ASP A 348 35.53 -32.51 8.69
N ARG A 349 35.04 -32.94 7.53
CA ARG A 349 33.59 -32.96 7.23
C ARG A 349 32.83 -33.87 8.20
N LYS A 350 33.37 -35.06 8.50
CA LYS A 350 32.79 -35.97 9.49
C LYS A 350 32.81 -35.37 10.91
N ARG A 351 33.92 -34.74 11.30
CA ARG A 351 34.02 -34.04 12.60
C ARG A 351 33.01 -32.91 12.72
N ILE A 352 32.79 -32.14 11.66
CA ILE A 352 31.78 -31.08 11.61
C ILE A 352 30.37 -31.65 11.84
N GLN A 353 30.00 -32.76 11.19
CA GLN A 353 28.70 -33.42 11.43
C GLN A 353 28.55 -33.92 12.87
N VAL A 354 29.60 -34.48 13.46
CA VAL A 354 29.63 -34.87 14.88
C VAL A 354 29.43 -33.65 15.78
N ALA A 355 30.14 -32.55 15.51
CA ALA A 355 30.07 -31.33 16.31
C ALA A 355 28.69 -30.64 16.25
N LEU A 356 28.03 -30.68 15.09
CA LEU A 356 26.66 -30.20 14.91
C LEU A 356 25.67 -31.06 15.69
N THR A 357 25.79 -32.38 15.57
CA THR A 357 24.90 -33.34 16.25
C THR A 357 25.03 -33.23 17.77
N ALA A 358 26.26 -33.13 18.30
CA ALA A 358 26.53 -32.92 19.73
C ALA A 358 25.93 -31.62 20.29
N ARG A 359 25.60 -30.65 19.42
CA ARG A 359 24.98 -29.37 19.75
C ARG A 359 23.46 -29.34 19.56
N GLY A 360 22.84 -30.49 19.28
CA GLY A 360 21.41 -30.59 19.03
C GLY A 360 21.00 -30.24 17.58
N PHE A 361 21.95 -30.07 16.67
CA PHE A 361 21.70 -29.90 15.24
C PHE A 361 21.92 -31.22 14.51
N ASP A 362 20.98 -32.16 14.69
CA ASP A 362 21.10 -33.54 14.23
C ASP A 362 21.17 -33.67 12.70
N THR A 363 22.34 -34.10 12.21
CA THR A 363 22.63 -34.33 10.79
C THR A 363 22.13 -35.70 10.29
N LEU A 364 21.65 -36.58 11.18
CA LEU A 364 21.18 -37.94 10.89
C LEU A 364 22.24 -38.84 10.23
N GLY A 365 23.52 -38.58 10.51
CA GLY A 365 24.66 -39.35 9.99
C GLY A 365 25.97 -38.56 10.00
N THR A 366 27.10 -39.29 9.98
CA THR A 366 28.48 -38.76 9.97
C THR A 366 29.29 -39.37 8.83
N ASP A 367 28.77 -39.26 7.62
CA ASP A 367 29.34 -39.83 6.40
C ASP A 367 30.36 -38.92 5.70
N GLY A 368 30.46 -37.65 6.10
CA GLY A 368 31.28 -36.62 5.48
C GLY A 368 30.60 -35.91 4.32
N ALA A 369 29.36 -36.25 4.00
CA ALA A 369 28.60 -35.64 2.91
C ALA A 369 27.74 -34.47 3.41
N PHE A 370 27.98 -33.26 2.89
CA PHE A 370 27.18 -32.08 3.21
C PHE A 370 25.92 -32.02 2.33
N GLY A 371 25.06 -33.03 2.46
CA GLY A 371 23.78 -33.11 1.79
C GLY A 371 22.73 -32.12 2.34
N PRO A 372 21.51 -32.11 1.78
CA PRO A 372 20.46 -31.14 2.14
C PRO A 372 20.18 -31.03 3.64
N ARG A 373 20.25 -32.17 4.36
CA ARG A 373 20.06 -32.22 5.81
C ARG A 373 21.19 -31.53 6.56
N THR A 374 22.45 -31.85 6.25
CA THR A 374 23.63 -31.20 6.86
C THR A 374 23.65 -29.70 6.56
N ARG A 375 23.31 -29.29 5.32
CA ARG A 375 23.17 -27.88 4.91
C ARG A 375 22.14 -27.13 5.76
N LEU A 376 21.00 -27.76 6.03
CA LEU A 376 19.96 -27.20 6.89
C LEU A 376 20.44 -27.07 8.35
N MET A 377 21.21 -28.05 8.86
CA MET A 377 21.77 -27.99 10.21
C MET A 377 22.83 -26.90 10.35
N ILE A 378 23.69 -26.72 9.35
CA ILE A 378 24.64 -25.59 9.28
C ILE A 378 23.87 -24.26 9.29
N THR A 379 22.81 -24.14 8.49
CA THR A 379 21.96 -22.94 8.44
C THR A 379 21.37 -22.61 9.82
N ASN A 380 20.80 -23.61 10.50
CA ASN A 380 20.19 -23.43 11.81
C ASN A 380 21.22 -23.12 12.90
N TRP A 381 22.38 -23.76 12.86
CA TRP A 381 23.49 -23.49 13.77
C TRP A 381 24.00 -22.05 13.61
N ARG A 382 24.21 -21.57 12.39
CA ARG A 382 24.61 -20.18 12.12
C ARG A 382 23.54 -19.18 12.55
N LYS A 383 22.26 -19.49 12.29
CA LYS A 383 21.13 -18.68 12.75
C LYS A 383 21.07 -18.57 14.28
N SER A 384 21.39 -19.65 15.01
CA SER A 384 21.46 -19.61 16.48
C SER A 384 22.56 -18.68 17.03
N ARG A 385 23.50 -18.28 16.17
CA ARG A 385 24.61 -17.37 16.48
C ARG A 385 24.40 -15.96 15.92
N ASN A 386 23.19 -15.63 15.44
CA ASN A 386 22.86 -14.37 14.76
C ASN A 386 23.73 -14.10 13.51
N GLU A 387 24.19 -15.15 12.83
CA GLU A 387 24.95 -15.05 11.58
C GLU A 387 24.03 -15.25 10.36
N PRO A 388 24.45 -14.82 9.15
CA PRO A 388 23.69 -15.05 7.92
C PRO A 388 23.31 -16.53 7.74
N ALA A 389 22.03 -16.77 7.46
CA ALA A 389 21.43 -18.10 7.41
C ALA A 389 21.75 -18.83 6.09
N THR A 390 23.03 -19.06 5.81
CA THR A 390 23.47 -19.87 4.66
C THR A 390 23.88 -21.27 5.11
N GLY A 391 23.66 -22.27 4.24
CA GLY A 391 24.01 -23.67 4.52
C GLY A 391 25.48 -24.01 4.34
N PHE A 392 26.35 -23.00 4.25
CA PHE A 392 27.78 -23.14 3.95
C PHE A 392 28.62 -22.53 5.09
N LEU A 393 29.81 -23.07 5.32
CA LEU A 393 30.74 -22.66 6.37
C LEU A 393 31.89 -21.81 5.81
N THR A 394 32.32 -20.84 6.59
CA THR A 394 33.58 -20.12 6.41
C THR A 394 34.76 -20.92 6.97
N ALA A 395 35.99 -20.55 6.62
CA ALA A 395 37.21 -21.19 7.13
C ALA A 395 37.23 -21.29 8.66
N THR A 396 36.90 -20.18 9.34
CA THR A 396 36.90 -20.10 10.80
C THR A 396 35.85 -21.02 11.43
N GLN A 397 34.64 -21.06 10.84
CA GLN A 397 33.55 -21.91 11.34
C GLN A 397 33.85 -23.40 11.12
N ALA A 398 34.39 -23.76 9.94
CA ALA A 398 34.78 -25.13 9.64
C ALA A 398 35.90 -25.62 10.56
N ALA A 399 36.90 -24.78 10.83
CA ALA A 399 37.99 -25.09 11.77
C ALA A 399 37.47 -25.28 13.20
N LEU A 400 36.59 -24.39 13.67
CA LEU A 400 35.95 -24.48 14.98
C LEU A 400 35.18 -25.79 15.14
N LEU A 401 34.26 -26.07 14.23
CA LEU A 401 33.43 -27.28 14.28
C LEU A 401 34.27 -28.56 14.10
N SER A 402 35.34 -28.55 13.29
CA SER A 402 36.23 -29.71 13.18
C SER A 402 36.97 -30.00 14.50
N GLN A 403 37.53 -28.96 15.14
CA GLN A 403 38.23 -29.10 16.43
C GLN A 403 37.30 -29.59 17.55
N GLU A 404 36.08 -29.06 17.58
CA GLU A 404 35.07 -29.48 18.54
C GLU A 404 34.59 -30.91 18.28
N GLY A 405 34.44 -31.29 17.01
CA GLY A 405 34.11 -32.66 16.61
C GLY A 405 35.18 -33.67 17.01
N GLN A 406 36.46 -33.30 16.86
CA GLN A 406 37.58 -34.10 17.37
C GLN A 406 37.51 -34.28 18.89
N SER A 407 37.16 -33.23 19.61
CA SER A 407 37.04 -33.27 21.07
C SER A 407 35.82 -34.07 21.54
N ALA A 408 34.72 -34.03 20.79
CA ALA A 408 33.51 -34.82 21.06
C ALA A 408 33.74 -36.32 20.78
N GLN A 409 34.51 -36.65 19.73
CA GLN A 409 34.91 -38.03 19.42
C GLN A 409 35.84 -38.63 20.49
N ALA A 410 36.68 -37.82 21.15
CA ALA A 410 37.57 -38.28 22.22
C ALA A 410 36.86 -38.53 23.57
N LYS A 411 35.58 -38.17 23.69
CA LYS A 411 34.76 -38.34 24.90
C LYS A 411 33.71 -39.46 24.77
N LEU A 412 33.60 -40.05 23.59
CA LEU A 412 32.86 -41.29 23.31
C LEU A 412 33.82 -42.46 23.42
#